data_AF-A0A6C0H5F2-F1
#
_entry.id   AF-A0A6C0H5F2-F1
#
_cell.length_a   1.000
_cell.length_b   1.000
_cell.length_c   1.000
_cell.angle_alpha   90.00
_cell.angle_beta   90.00
_cell.angle_gamma   90.00
#
_symmetry.space_group_name_H-M   'P 1'
#
loop_
_entity.id
_entity.type
_entity.pdbx_description
1 polymer ?
#
loop_
_entity_poly.entity_id
_entity_poly.type
_entity_poly.pdbx_seq_one_letter_code
_entity_poly.pdbx_strand_id
1 'polypeptide(L)'
;MNIIQLRISSDNYANVFSKCNNKELKKMAKKRFLKQSGKKDEIKKRIYVYDYLSKCIIKIQSLFRGYIVRIFNKCQGPALFKRHLSLNDTDFLTLNDITLLKYGNIFSFNENNFVYCFDINTFHKLIQSKKIFNPYNRNIITFDVINNFMNLIKLKKIINIISVVEIPLFTKKNKIEFMIIDLVNNMNKFIYINVQSLIKLNNKKRIDKFLNKLYELWCKNTNEELKSKISLFDELTAIYNIKNNETYQKKFIEFLCNSFDNFKKFDNEDIFSFYVHYSLE
;
A
#
# COMPACT_ATOMS: atom_id res chain seq x y z
N MET A 1 19.65 -4.76 26.78
CA MET A 1 18.37 -4.55 27.49
C MET A 1 17.24 -4.92 26.55
N ASN A 2 16.72 -6.15 26.68
CA ASN A 2 15.68 -6.72 25.82
C ASN A 2 14.38 -5.91 25.96
N ILE A 3 14.07 -5.09 24.95
CA ILE A 3 12.76 -4.46 24.82
C ILE A 3 11.83 -5.51 24.17
N ILE A 4 11.54 -6.56 24.93
CA ILE A 4 10.33 -7.34 24.70
C ILE A 4 9.19 -6.32 24.72
N GLN A 5 8.36 -6.37 23.69
CA GLN A 5 7.03 -5.78 23.70
C GLN A 5 6.36 -6.11 25.03
N LEU A 6 6.44 -5.22 26.01
CA LEU A 6 5.62 -5.30 27.21
C LEU A 6 4.19 -5.04 26.74
N ARG A 7 3.53 -6.10 26.26
CA ARG A 7 2.08 -6.21 26.16
C ARG A 7 1.58 -6.12 27.60
N ILE A 8 1.35 -4.91 28.08
CA ILE A 8 0.82 -4.64 29.43
C ILE A 8 -0.54 -5.33 29.54
N SER A 9 -0.61 -6.56 30.07
CA SER A 9 -1.88 -7.18 30.48
C SER A 9 -2.61 -6.20 31.41
N SER A 10 -3.93 -6.17 31.35
CA SER A 10 -4.79 -5.36 32.24
C SER A 10 -4.33 -5.45 33.70
N ASP A 11 -3.83 -6.63 34.07
CA ASP A 11 -3.49 -7.04 35.43
C ASP A 11 -2.19 -6.39 35.94
N ASN A 12 -1.38 -5.78 35.07
CA ASN A 12 -0.12 -5.12 35.44
C ASN A 12 -0.16 -3.60 35.27
N TYR A 13 -1.32 -3.02 34.97
CA TYR A 13 -1.46 -1.58 34.78
C TYR A 13 -1.04 -0.77 36.03
N ALA A 14 -1.53 -1.15 37.21
CA ALA A 14 -1.18 -0.47 38.46
C ALA A 14 0.33 -0.58 38.76
N ASN A 15 0.94 -1.75 38.52
CA ASN A 15 2.34 -2.03 38.83
C ASN A 15 3.35 -1.36 37.89
N VAL A 16 3.03 -1.25 36.61
CA VAL A 16 3.91 -0.60 35.62
C VAL A 16 3.87 0.92 35.78
N PHE A 17 2.68 1.51 35.98
CA PHE A 17 2.53 2.96 36.05
C PHE A 17 2.79 3.55 37.43
N SER A 18 2.80 2.75 38.51
CA SER A 18 3.19 3.20 39.86
C SER A 18 4.68 3.56 39.93
N LYS A 19 5.54 2.82 39.23
CA LYS A 19 7.00 3.02 39.21
C LYS A 19 7.49 4.09 38.23
N CYS A 20 6.64 4.53 37.28
CA CYS A 20 7.05 5.49 36.26
C CYS A 20 7.10 6.95 36.77
N ASN A 21 8.18 7.65 36.42
CA ASN A 21 8.29 9.08 36.64
C ASN A 21 7.60 9.90 35.51
N ASN A 22 7.44 11.21 35.72
CA ASN A 22 6.70 12.05 34.76
C ASN A 22 7.40 12.16 33.38
N LYS A 23 8.75 12.10 33.34
CA LYS A 23 9.51 12.14 32.08
C LYS A 23 9.27 10.87 31.25
N GLU A 24 9.26 9.70 31.90
CA GLU A 24 8.96 8.41 31.28
C GLU A 24 7.54 8.36 30.73
N LEU A 25 6.55 8.83 31.50
CA LEU A 25 5.16 8.88 31.05
C LEU A 25 4.99 9.76 29.81
N LYS A 26 5.63 10.94 29.78
CA LYS A 26 5.62 11.81 28.59
C LYS A 26 6.29 11.14 27.39
N LYS A 27 7.41 10.42 27.59
CA LYS A 27 8.07 9.63 26.53
C LYS A 27 7.17 8.51 26.01
N MET A 28 6.47 7.80 26.89
CA MET A 28 5.52 6.74 26.53
C MET A 28 4.31 7.27 25.76
N ALA A 29 3.77 8.41 26.20
CA ALA A 29 2.69 9.12 25.51
C ALA A 29 3.14 9.61 24.12
N LYS A 30 4.35 10.20 24.02
CA LYS A 30 4.93 10.65 22.74
C LYS A 30 5.06 9.51 21.74
N LYS A 31 5.57 8.34 22.17
CA LYS A 31 5.71 7.15 21.31
C LYS A 31 4.38 6.67 20.72
N ARG A 32 3.28 6.91 21.43
CA ARG A 32 1.90 6.55 21.04
C ARG A 32 1.15 7.70 20.38
N PHE A 33 1.82 8.82 20.10
CA PHE A 33 1.22 10.04 19.55
C PHE A 33 0.11 10.64 20.43
N LEU A 34 0.19 10.45 21.74
CA LEU A 34 -0.76 10.97 22.72
C LEU A 34 -0.32 12.33 23.26
N LYS A 35 -1.30 13.13 23.70
CA LYS A 35 -1.07 14.43 24.35
C LYS A 35 -0.28 14.27 25.65
N GLN A 36 0.81 15.03 25.80
CA GLN A 36 1.75 14.98 26.93
C GLN A 36 1.46 16.02 28.04
N SER A 37 0.49 16.91 27.84
CA SER A 37 0.10 17.93 28.82
C SER A 37 -0.87 17.37 29.87
N GLY A 38 -0.97 18.03 31.02
CA GLY A 38 -1.91 17.69 32.10
C GLY A 38 -1.23 17.03 33.30
N LYS A 39 -2.03 16.67 34.30
CA LYS A 39 -1.55 16.01 35.53
C LYS A 39 -1.02 14.60 35.23
N LYS A 40 -0.13 14.10 36.10
CA LYS A 40 0.52 12.79 35.95
C LYS A 40 -0.50 11.67 35.67
N ASP A 41 -1.60 11.64 36.42
CA ASP A 41 -2.61 10.59 36.32
C ASP A 41 -3.48 10.69 35.06
N GLU A 42 -3.65 11.89 34.48
CA GLU A 42 -4.29 12.04 33.18
C GLU A 42 -3.45 11.39 32.06
N ILE A 43 -2.13 11.60 32.09
CA ILE A 43 -1.22 11.01 31.11
C ILE A 43 -1.24 9.48 31.23
N LYS A 44 -1.21 8.96 32.47
CA LYS A 44 -1.37 7.52 32.74
C LYS A 44 -2.68 6.96 32.17
N LYS A 45 -3.80 7.64 32.44
CA LYS A 45 -5.13 7.22 31.97
C LYS A 45 -5.20 7.19 30.44
N ARG A 46 -4.64 8.20 29.75
CA ARG A 46 -4.59 8.21 28.28
C ARG A 46 -3.79 7.04 27.72
N ILE A 47 -2.61 6.76 28.27
CA ILE A 47 -1.77 5.65 27.82
C ILE A 47 -2.51 4.32 28.04
N TYR A 48 -3.16 4.14 29.18
CA TYR A 48 -3.95 2.94 29.48
C TYR A 48 -5.05 2.69 28.47
N VAL A 49 -5.90 3.70 28.26
CA VAL A 49 -7.05 3.61 27.39
C VAL A 49 -6.57 3.29 25.97
N TYR A 50 -5.51 3.96 25.52
CA TYR A 50 -4.91 3.65 24.22
C TYR A 50 -4.43 2.20 24.13
N ASP A 51 -3.66 1.70 25.11
CA ASP A 51 -3.12 0.34 25.08
C ASP A 51 -4.22 -0.72 25.18
N TYR A 52 -5.23 -0.49 26.02
CA TYR A 52 -6.39 -1.35 26.18
C TYR A 52 -7.20 -1.44 24.87
N LEU A 53 -7.59 -0.29 24.31
CA LEU A 53 -8.34 -0.24 23.05
C LEU A 53 -7.54 -0.81 21.89
N SER A 54 -6.23 -0.54 21.82
CA SER A 54 -5.35 -1.10 20.79
C SER A 54 -5.35 -2.62 20.81
N LYS A 55 -5.33 -3.23 22.01
CA LYS A 55 -5.43 -4.70 22.13
C LYS A 55 -6.75 -5.24 21.62
N CYS A 56 -7.87 -4.59 21.96
CA CYS A 56 -9.19 -4.98 21.46
C CYS A 56 -9.26 -4.86 19.93
N ILE A 57 -8.76 -3.76 19.38
CA ILE A 57 -8.73 -3.51 17.93
C ILE A 57 -7.88 -4.57 17.21
N ILE A 58 -6.69 -4.92 17.73
CA ILE A 58 -5.83 -5.96 17.14
C ILE A 58 -6.57 -7.30 17.04
N LYS A 59 -7.34 -7.68 18.07
CA LYS A 59 -8.17 -8.91 18.04
C LYS A 59 -9.23 -8.83 16.95
N ILE A 60 -9.98 -7.73 16.88
CA ILE A 60 -11.01 -7.51 15.85
C ILE A 60 -10.40 -7.58 14.44
N GLN A 61 -9.28 -6.89 14.21
CA GLN A 61 -8.58 -6.92 12.94
C GLN A 61 -8.10 -8.33 12.57
N SER A 62 -7.63 -9.12 13.53
CA SER A 62 -7.22 -10.52 13.28
C SER A 62 -8.39 -11.40 12.85
N LEU A 63 -9.55 -11.24 13.49
CA LEU A 63 -10.79 -11.95 13.13
C LEU A 63 -11.26 -11.54 11.74
N PHE A 64 -11.22 -10.25 11.43
CA PHE A 64 -11.58 -9.72 10.12
C PHE A 64 -10.66 -10.25 9.01
N ARG A 65 -9.33 -10.20 9.19
CA ARG A 65 -8.37 -10.78 8.23
C ARG A 65 -8.64 -12.27 8.01
N GLY A 66 -8.87 -13.03 9.08
CA GLY A 66 -9.22 -14.45 8.99
C GLY A 66 -10.54 -14.68 8.24
N TYR A 67 -11.54 -13.82 8.45
CA TYR A 67 -12.81 -13.88 7.72
C TYR A 67 -12.62 -13.70 6.22
N ILE A 68 -11.87 -12.66 5.81
CA ILE A 68 -11.55 -12.41 4.39
C ILE A 68 -10.81 -13.59 3.77
N VAL A 69 -9.81 -14.16 4.45
CA VAL A 69 -9.07 -15.33 3.95
C VAL A 69 -9.98 -16.56 3.82
N ARG A 70 -10.91 -16.79 4.75
CA ARG A 70 -11.87 -17.90 4.65
C ARG A 70 -12.80 -17.74 3.45
N ILE A 71 -13.30 -16.53 3.19
CA ILE A 71 -14.11 -16.27 1.99
C ILE A 71 -13.27 -16.49 0.73
N PHE A 72 -12.05 -15.98 0.70
CA PHE A 72 -11.14 -16.18 -0.44
C PHE A 72 -10.89 -17.67 -0.73
N ASN A 73 -10.64 -18.47 0.31
CA ASN A 73 -10.46 -19.91 0.18
C ASN A 73 -11.73 -20.60 -0.34
N LYS A 74 -12.90 -20.16 0.12
CA LYS A 74 -14.17 -20.65 -0.40
C LYS A 74 -14.34 -20.34 -1.88
N CYS A 75 -13.95 -19.13 -2.31
CA CYS A 75 -14.04 -18.72 -3.71
C CYS A 75 -13.04 -19.47 -4.62
N GLN A 76 -11.86 -19.88 -4.14
CA GLN A 76 -10.95 -20.74 -4.88
C GLN A 76 -11.52 -22.14 -5.14
N GLY A 77 -12.52 -22.55 -4.37
CA GLY A 77 -13.32 -23.73 -4.64
C GLY A 77 -12.82 -25.02 -4.00
N PRO A 78 -13.52 -26.15 -4.29
CA PRO A 78 -13.37 -27.40 -3.55
C PRO A 78 -12.01 -28.08 -3.71
N ALA A 79 -11.33 -27.87 -4.84
CA ALA A 79 -10.02 -28.48 -5.07
C ALA A 79 -8.87 -27.76 -4.37
N LEU A 80 -9.09 -26.62 -3.70
CA LEU A 80 -8.04 -25.78 -3.11
C LEU A 80 -7.04 -26.57 -2.25
N PHE A 81 -7.55 -27.37 -1.31
CA PHE A 81 -6.74 -28.18 -0.40
C PHE A 81 -6.78 -29.67 -0.77
N LYS A 82 -7.66 -30.06 -1.70
CA LYS A 82 -7.90 -31.44 -2.09
C LYS A 82 -7.80 -31.56 -3.61
N ARG A 83 -6.57 -31.46 -4.12
CA ARG A 83 -6.29 -31.45 -5.57
C ARG A 83 -6.80 -32.71 -6.27
N HIS A 84 -6.71 -33.86 -5.60
CA HIS A 84 -7.21 -35.15 -6.07
C HIS A 84 -8.72 -35.20 -6.31
N LEU A 85 -9.51 -34.20 -5.88
CA LEU A 85 -10.92 -34.13 -6.22
C LEU A 85 -11.15 -33.65 -7.67
N SER A 86 -10.16 -33.01 -8.28
CA SER A 86 -10.24 -32.54 -9.66
C SER A 86 -10.33 -33.72 -10.62
N LEU A 87 -11.22 -33.61 -11.60
CA LEU A 87 -11.34 -34.57 -12.70
C LEU A 87 -10.20 -34.40 -13.72
N ASN A 88 -9.70 -33.17 -13.89
CA ASN A 88 -8.59 -32.88 -14.80
C ASN A 88 -7.26 -32.82 -14.04
N ASP A 89 -6.23 -33.45 -14.62
CA ASP A 89 -4.86 -33.51 -14.09
C ASP A 89 -4.00 -32.30 -14.49
N THR A 90 -4.32 -31.68 -15.63
CA THR A 90 -3.58 -30.52 -16.15
C THR A 90 -4.50 -29.35 -16.40
N ASP A 91 -3.96 -28.13 -16.43
CA ASP A 91 -4.66 -26.93 -16.85
C ASP A 91 -4.78 -26.86 -18.39
N PHE A 92 -5.93 -26.41 -18.90
CA PHE A 92 -6.26 -26.48 -20.33
C PHE A 92 -5.40 -25.59 -21.24
N LEU A 93 -4.85 -24.49 -20.71
CA LEU A 93 -4.10 -23.52 -21.52
C LEU A 93 -2.60 -23.66 -21.32
N THR A 94 -2.17 -23.82 -20.08
CA THR A 94 -0.75 -23.95 -19.74
C THR A 94 -0.24 -25.38 -19.86
N LEU A 95 -1.15 -26.37 -19.85
CA LEU A 95 -0.84 -27.81 -19.79
C LEU A 95 -0.03 -28.22 -18.54
N ASN A 96 0.11 -27.31 -17.59
CA ASN A 96 0.77 -27.57 -16.32
C ASN A 96 -0.11 -28.45 -15.44
N ASP A 97 0.53 -29.36 -14.71
CA ASP A 97 -0.14 -30.17 -13.70
C ASP A 97 -0.79 -29.28 -12.63
N ILE A 98 -2.07 -29.53 -12.35
CA ILE A 98 -2.85 -28.77 -11.37
C ILE A 98 -2.33 -28.94 -9.93
N THR A 99 -1.60 -30.02 -9.65
CA THR A 99 -0.98 -30.29 -8.34
C THR A 99 0.18 -29.34 -8.06
N LEU A 100 0.82 -28.79 -9.09
CA LEU A 100 1.94 -27.85 -8.99
C LEU A 100 1.48 -26.40 -8.79
N LEU A 101 0.19 -26.12 -8.95
CA LEU A 101 -0.33 -24.77 -8.80
C LEU A 101 -0.20 -24.30 -7.34
N LYS A 102 0.22 -23.05 -7.17
CA LYS A 102 0.44 -22.42 -5.86
C LYS A 102 -0.87 -21.89 -5.25
N TYR A 103 -0.95 -21.90 -3.92
CA TYR A 103 -2.03 -21.25 -3.18
C TYR A 103 -2.29 -19.82 -3.68
N GLY A 104 -3.56 -19.49 -3.92
CA GLY A 104 -3.96 -18.18 -4.43
C GLY A 104 -3.85 -18.02 -5.94
N ASN A 105 -3.37 -19.03 -6.67
CA ASN A 105 -3.37 -19.09 -8.14
C ASN A 105 -4.35 -20.12 -8.70
N ILE A 106 -5.25 -20.65 -7.87
CA ILE A 106 -6.14 -21.74 -8.30
C ILE A 106 -7.60 -21.33 -8.18
N PHE A 107 -8.37 -21.76 -9.17
CA PHE A 107 -9.82 -21.72 -9.15
C PHE A 107 -10.38 -23.11 -9.47
N SER A 108 -11.44 -23.49 -8.78
CA SER A 108 -12.14 -24.74 -9.04
C SER A 108 -13.63 -24.59 -8.78
N PHE A 109 -14.44 -25.34 -9.50
CA PHE A 109 -15.88 -25.39 -9.30
C PHE A 109 -16.41 -26.79 -9.55
N ASN A 110 -17.56 -27.10 -8.96
CA ASN A 110 -18.27 -28.35 -9.19
C ASN A 110 -19.32 -28.14 -10.29
N GLU A 111 -19.35 -29.06 -11.24
CA GLU A 111 -20.37 -29.17 -12.26
C GLU A 111 -20.81 -30.63 -12.35
N ASN A 112 -22.08 -30.91 -12.06
CA ASN A 112 -22.65 -32.27 -12.12
C ASN A 112 -21.83 -33.32 -11.35
N ASN A 113 -21.41 -33.00 -10.13
CA ASN A 113 -20.55 -33.82 -9.27
C ASN A 113 -19.08 -33.97 -9.71
N PHE A 114 -18.69 -33.36 -10.82
CA PHE A 114 -17.30 -33.30 -11.24
C PHE A 114 -16.68 -31.98 -10.82
N VAL A 115 -15.51 -32.04 -10.19
CA VAL A 115 -14.75 -30.83 -9.86
C VAL A 115 -13.75 -30.57 -10.97
N TYR A 116 -13.77 -29.37 -11.54
CA TYR A 116 -12.77 -28.94 -12.51
C TYR A 116 -11.86 -27.88 -11.88
N CYS A 117 -10.57 -27.98 -12.15
CA CYS A 117 -9.54 -27.13 -11.57
C CYS A 117 -8.76 -26.38 -12.65
N PHE A 118 -8.47 -25.10 -12.40
CA PHE A 118 -7.87 -24.18 -13.35
C PHE A 118 -6.85 -23.29 -12.66
N ASP A 119 -5.82 -22.87 -13.41
CA ASP A 119 -5.06 -21.68 -13.02
C ASP A 119 -5.96 -20.44 -13.12
N ILE A 120 -5.84 -19.52 -12.17
CA ILE A 120 -6.67 -18.30 -12.13
C ILE A 120 -6.50 -17.48 -13.42
N ASN A 121 -5.28 -17.39 -13.96
CA ASN A 121 -5.01 -16.57 -15.15
C ASN A 121 -5.61 -17.20 -16.41
N THR A 122 -5.62 -18.52 -16.48
CA THR A 122 -6.15 -19.26 -17.64
C THR A 122 -7.67 -19.21 -17.62
N PHE A 123 -8.29 -19.38 -16.45
CA PHE A 123 -9.73 -19.17 -16.28
C PHE A 123 -10.15 -17.72 -16.55
N HIS A 124 -9.33 -16.73 -16.15
CA HIS A 124 -9.58 -15.32 -16.48
C HIS A 124 -9.60 -15.08 -18.00
N LYS A 125 -8.68 -15.70 -18.75
CA LYS A 125 -8.69 -15.61 -20.22
C LYS A 125 -9.91 -16.32 -20.82
N LEU A 126 -10.34 -17.44 -20.24
CA LEU A 126 -11.52 -18.18 -20.69
C LEU A 126 -12.80 -17.32 -20.62
N ILE A 127 -13.03 -16.63 -19.50
CA ILE A 127 -14.23 -15.79 -19.32
C ILE A 127 -14.23 -14.53 -20.20
N GLN A 128 -13.06 -14.10 -20.68
CA GLN A 128 -12.93 -12.98 -21.61
C GLN A 128 -13.20 -13.39 -23.07
N SER A 129 -13.27 -14.68 -23.35
CA SER A 129 -13.54 -15.19 -24.69
C SER A 129 -15.02 -15.02 -25.07
N LYS A 130 -15.31 -15.01 -26.38
CA LYS A 130 -16.69 -14.93 -26.90
C LYS A 130 -17.57 -16.14 -26.53
N LYS A 131 -16.96 -17.25 -26.10
CA LYS A 131 -17.61 -18.55 -25.88
C LYS A 131 -17.20 -19.08 -24.51
N ILE A 132 -18.02 -18.83 -23.50
CA ILE A 132 -17.75 -19.21 -22.11
C ILE A 132 -18.24 -20.64 -21.84
N PHE A 133 -17.53 -21.60 -22.41
CA PHE A 133 -17.75 -23.03 -22.16
C PHE A 133 -16.60 -23.60 -21.34
N ASN A 134 -16.87 -24.62 -20.53
CA ASN A 134 -15.84 -25.40 -19.87
C ASN A 134 -15.02 -26.16 -20.94
N PRO A 135 -13.69 -26.01 -21.00
CA PRO A 135 -12.85 -26.57 -22.06
C PRO A 135 -12.83 -28.11 -22.07
N TYR A 136 -13.18 -28.77 -20.97
CA TYR A 136 -13.11 -30.24 -20.85
C TYR A 136 -14.38 -30.95 -21.32
N ASN A 137 -15.54 -30.32 -21.19
CA ASN A 137 -16.83 -30.95 -21.49
C ASN A 137 -17.78 -30.10 -22.35
N ARG A 138 -17.38 -28.86 -22.67
CA ARG A 138 -18.12 -27.88 -23.50
C ARG A 138 -19.46 -27.44 -22.93
N ASN A 139 -19.73 -27.69 -21.65
CA ASN A 139 -20.89 -27.16 -20.97
C ASN A 139 -20.76 -25.65 -20.76
N ILE A 140 -21.89 -24.95 -20.75
CA ILE A 140 -21.94 -23.52 -20.46
C ILE A 140 -21.54 -23.30 -19.00
N ILE A 141 -20.58 -22.43 -18.75
CA ILE A 141 -20.21 -22.06 -17.37
C ILE A 141 -21.31 -21.15 -16.82
N THR A 142 -21.88 -21.54 -15.67
CA THR A 142 -22.98 -20.81 -15.06
C THR A 142 -22.55 -19.43 -14.57
N PHE A 143 -23.51 -18.50 -14.51
CA PHE A 143 -23.28 -17.15 -13.99
C PHE A 143 -22.73 -17.16 -12.56
N ASP A 144 -23.17 -18.10 -11.72
CA ASP A 144 -22.71 -18.23 -10.33
C ASP A 144 -21.22 -18.57 -10.24
N VAL A 145 -20.72 -19.46 -11.12
CA VAL A 145 -19.30 -19.79 -11.20
C VAL A 145 -18.49 -18.57 -11.62
N ILE A 146 -18.96 -17.82 -12.63
CA ILE A 146 -18.32 -16.59 -13.10
C ILE A 146 -18.31 -15.55 -11.98
N ASN A 147 -19.44 -15.34 -11.30
CA ASN A 147 -19.55 -14.36 -10.21
C ASN A 147 -18.64 -14.73 -9.02
N ASN A 148 -18.59 -16.02 -8.66
CA ASN A 148 -17.66 -16.52 -7.65
C ASN A 148 -16.19 -16.27 -8.04
N PHE A 149 -15.85 -16.49 -9.31
CA PHE A 149 -14.52 -16.17 -9.83
C PHE A 149 -14.21 -14.66 -9.78
N MET A 150 -15.17 -13.80 -10.15
CA MET A 150 -14.97 -12.34 -10.07
C MET A 150 -14.77 -11.88 -8.63
N ASN A 151 -15.47 -12.49 -7.67
CA ASN A 151 -15.26 -12.26 -6.24
C ASN A 151 -13.87 -12.73 -5.78
N LEU A 152 -13.40 -13.87 -6.29
CA LEU A 152 -12.04 -14.35 -6.05
C LEU A 152 -10.99 -13.31 -6.46
N ILE A 153 -11.10 -12.75 -7.67
CA ILE A 153 -10.16 -11.73 -8.17
C ILE A 153 -10.19 -10.46 -7.30
N LYS A 154 -11.37 -9.99 -6.89
CA LYS A 154 -11.51 -8.84 -5.99
C LYS A 154 -10.85 -9.12 -4.64
N LEU A 155 -11.10 -10.29 -4.05
CA LEU A 155 -10.54 -10.69 -2.77
C LEU A 155 -9.02 -10.88 -2.82
N LYS A 156 -8.48 -11.40 -3.93
CA LYS A 156 -7.02 -11.51 -4.14
C LYS A 156 -6.33 -10.15 -4.02
N LYS A 157 -6.92 -9.10 -4.63
CA LYS A 157 -6.40 -7.73 -4.53
C LYS A 157 -6.44 -7.22 -3.08
N ILE A 158 -7.54 -7.46 -2.37
CA ILE A 158 -7.69 -7.06 -0.96
C ILE A 158 -6.67 -7.79 -0.07
N ILE A 159 -6.48 -9.09 -0.26
CA ILE A 159 -5.53 -9.89 0.52
C ILE A 159 -4.10 -9.41 0.28
N ASN A 160 -3.72 -9.12 -0.97
CA ASN A 160 -2.40 -8.57 -1.26
C ASN A 160 -2.16 -7.27 -0.51
N ILE A 161 -3.15 -6.36 -0.49
CA ILE A 161 -3.07 -5.12 0.31
C ILE A 161 -2.92 -5.46 1.79
N ILE A 162 -3.78 -6.32 2.35
CA ILE A 162 -3.74 -6.70 3.77
C ILE A 162 -2.40 -7.35 4.16
N SER A 163 -1.81 -8.17 3.29
CA SER A 163 -0.54 -8.86 3.53
C SER A 163 0.67 -7.93 3.51
N VAL A 164 0.60 -6.82 2.77
CA VAL A 164 1.61 -5.75 2.80
C VAL A 164 1.47 -4.90 4.07
N VAL A 165 0.29 -4.88 4.70
CA VAL A 165 0.06 -4.24 6.00
C VAL A 165 0.45 -5.19 7.14
N GLU A 166 1.72 -5.57 7.23
CA GLU A 166 2.32 -5.71 8.56
C GLU A 166 2.31 -4.31 9.16
N ILE A 167 1.39 -4.02 10.08
CA ILE A 167 1.19 -2.68 10.66
C ILE A 167 2.56 -2.17 11.16
N PRO A 168 3.25 -1.29 10.41
CA PRO A 168 4.40 -0.60 10.98
C PRO A 168 3.77 0.34 11.99
N LEU A 169 4.39 0.50 13.15
CA LEU A 169 4.00 1.56 14.08
C LEU A 169 4.05 2.88 13.29
N PHE A 170 2.90 3.37 12.80
CA PHE A 170 2.87 4.48 11.85
C PHE A 170 3.33 5.74 12.57
N THR A 171 4.61 6.07 12.41
CA THR A 171 5.10 7.39 12.74
C THR A 171 4.79 8.33 11.57
N LYS A 172 4.60 9.63 11.82
CA LYS A 172 4.39 10.64 10.75
C LYS A 172 5.46 10.55 9.63
N LYS A 173 6.66 10.12 9.99
CA LYS A 173 7.79 9.87 9.07
C LYS A 173 7.50 8.74 8.08
N ASN A 174 6.88 7.65 8.52
CA ASN A 174 6.60 6.48 7.68
C ASN A 174 5.57 6.82 6.59
N LYS A 175 4.58 7.70 6.87
CA LYS A 175 3.58 8.08 5.86
C LYS A 175 4.21 8.86 4.70
N ILE A 176 5.16 9.75 5.00
CA ILE A 176 5.91 10.50 3.99
C ILE A 176 6.83 9.55 3.20
N GLU A 177 7.53 8.64 3.88
CA GLU A 177 8.35 7.62 3.22
C GLU A 177 7.51 6.74 2.28
N PHE A 178 6.30 6.32 2.67
CA PHE A 178 5.40 5.58 1.79
C PHE A 178 4.92 6.40 0.59
N MET A 179 4.60 7.70 0.76
CA MET A 179 4.25 8.59 -0.35
C MET A 179 5.42 8.79 -1.31
N ILE A 180 6.65 8.93 -0.80
CA ILE A 180 7.86 9.02 -1.63
C ILE A 180 8.11 7.72 -2.38
N ILE A 181 7.95 6.56 -1.72
CA ILE A 181 8.12 5.25 -2.35
C ILE A 181 7.10 5.05 -3.48
N ASP A 182 5.83 5.40 -3.25
CA ASP A 182 4.78 5.28 -4.26
C ASP A 182 5.02 6.24 -5.44
N LEU A 183 5.45 7.48 -5.16
CA LEU A 183 5.87 8.45 -6.17
C LEU A 183 7.05 7.91 -7.00
N VAL A 184 8.12 7.42 -6.36
CA VAL A 184 9.30 6.91 -7.07
C VAL A 184 8.98 5.65 -7.85
N ASN A 185 8.16 4.73 -7.34
CA ASN A 185 7.74 3.56 -8.11
C ASN A 185 6.93 3.93 -9.35
N ASN A 186 6.13 5.00 -9.28
CA ASN A 186 5.41 5.51 -10.43
C ASN A 186 6.32 6.24 -11.43
N MET A 187 7.37 6.92 -10.96
CA MET A 187 8.36 7.56 -11.83
C MET A 187 9.37 6.56 -12.43
N ASN A 188 9.70 5.48 -11.71
CA ASN A 188 10.58 4.39 -12.15
C ASN A 188 10.06 3.60 -13.36
N LYS A 189 8.79 3.81 -13.73
CA LYS A 189 8.24 3.32 -14.99
C LYS A 189 8.80 4.05 -16.21
N PHE A 190 9.36 5.24 -16.02
CA PHE A 190 9.81 6.15 -17.08
C PHE A 190 11.30 6.54 -16.93
N ILE A 191 11.84 6.59 -15.71
CA ILE A 191 13.24 6.97 -15.41
C ILE A 191 13.74 6.21 -14.19
N TYR A 192 14.96 5.69 -14.20
CA TYR A 192 15.53 5.09 -12.99
C TYR A 192 15.89 6.14 -11.94
N ILE A 193 15.11 6.23 -10.87
CA ILE A 193 15.32 7.10 -9.73
C ILE A 193 15.65 6.26 -8.49
N ASN A 194 16.74 6.63 -7.81
CA ASN A 194 17.10 6.03 -6.54
C ASN A 194 16.19 6.57 -5.41
N VAL A 195 15.34 5.71 -4.86
CA VAL A 195 14.45 6.05 -3.72
C VAL A 195 15.23 6.65 -2.54
N GLN A 196 16.47 6.22 -2.30
CA GLN A 196 17.28 6.68 -1.18
C GLN A 196 17.80 8.11 -1.35
N SER A 197 17.90 8.66 -2.56
CA SER A 197 18.31 10.05 -2.76
C SER A 197 17.18 11.02 -2.39
N LEU A 198 15.93 10.70 -2.76
CA LEU A 198 14.73 11.46 -2.38
C LEU A 198 14.43 11.37 -0.87
N ILE A 199 14.55 10.19 -0.26
CA ILE A 199 14.38 10.03 1.20
C ILE A 199 15.43 10.84 1.99
N LYS A 200 16.62 11.09 1.42
CA LYS A 200 17.70 11.90 2.03
C LYS A 200 17.48 13.42 1.88
N LEU A 201 16.44 13.88 1.19
CA LEU A 201 16.04 15.29 1.11
C LEU A 201 15.31 15.78 2.37
N ASN A 202 15.85 15.47 3.55
CA ASN A 202 15.35 15.97 4.84
C ASN A 202 15.94 17.33 5.23
N ASN A 203 16.72 17.96 4.34
CA ASN A 203 17.42 19.23 4.62
C ASN A 203 16.97 20.30 3.64
N LYS A 204 16.43 21.40 4.16
CA LYS A 204 15.96 22.57 3.42
C LYS A 204 16.94 23.04 2.34
N LYS A 205 18.25 23.09 2.65
CA LYS A 205 19.29 23.49 1.68
C LYS A 205 19.34 22.60 0.42
N ARG A 206 19.08 21.30 0.56
CA ARG A 206 19.09 20.36 -0.59
C ARG A 206 17.81 20.50 -1.41
N ILE A 207 16.68 20.72 -0.75
CA ILE A 207 15.40 21.01 -1.41
C ILE A 207 15.50 22.34 -2.17
N ASP A 208 16.11 23.37 -1.58
CA ASP A 208 16.30 24.68 -2.23
C ASP A 208 17.22 24.57 -3.45
N LYS A 209 18.32 23.80 -3.36
CA LYS A 209 19.21 23.54 -4.52
C LYS A 209 18.46 22.81 -5.64
N PHE A 210 17.62 21.83 -5.28
CA PHE A 210 16.79 21.09 -6.22
C PHE A 210 15.73 21.99 -6.88
N LEU A 211 15.05 22.84 -6.11
CA LEU A 211 14.05 23.79 -6.62
C LEU A 211 14.66 24.83 -7.56
N ASN A 212 15.80 25.40 -7.20
CA ASN A 212 16.51 26.35 -8.06
C ASN A 212 16.93 25.69 -9.38
N LYS A 213 17.36 24.42 -9.32
CA LYS A 213 17.72 23.66 -10.53
C LYS A 213 16.51 23.36 -11.41
N LEU A 214 15.40 22.92 -10.82
CA LEU A 214 14.14 22.73 -11.54
C LEU A 214 13.65 24.05 -12.17
N TYR A 215 13.76 25.16 -11.45
CA TYR A 215 13.39 26.49 -11.94
C TYR A 215 14.26 26.92 -13.12
N GLU A 216 15.59 26.80 -13.01
CA GLU A 216 16.51 27.10 -14.11
C GLU A 216 16.19 26.30 -15.36
N LEU A 217 15.92 25.00 -15.20
CA LEU A 217 15.59 24.13 -16.32
C LEU A 217 14.22 24.47 -16.91
N TRP A 218 13.21 24.76 -16.08
CA TRP A 218 11.89 25.22 -16.52
C TRP A 218 12.00 26.48 -17.38
N CYS A 219 12.75 27.48 -16.90
CA CYS A 219 12.97 28.73 -17.63
C CYS A 219 13.64 28.52 -18.99
N LYS A 220 14.53 27.52 -19.12
CA LYS A 220 15.26 27.20 -20.35
C LYS A 220 14.42 26.43 -21.38
N ASN A 221 13.50 25.57 -20.95
CA ASN A 221 12.86 24.58 -21.83
C ASN A 221 11.37 24.82 -22.11
N THR A 222 10.76 25.90 -21.60
CA THR A 222 9.33 26.20 -21.82
C THR A 222 9.11 27.47 -22.65
N ASN A 223 8.25 27.35 -23.67
CA ASN A 223 7.76 28.46 -24.48
C ASN A 223 6.84 29.39 -23.64
N GLU A 224 6.76 30.68 -23.96
CA GLU A 224 5.99 31.67 -23.18
C GLU A 224 4.51 31.30 -23.00
N GLU A 225 3.93 30.59 -23.96
CA GLU A 225 2.53 30.15 -23.93
C GLU A 225 2.24 29.02 -22.91
N LEU A 226 3.25 28.23 -22.54
CA LEU A 226 3.15 27.18 -21.50
C LEU A 226 3.40 27.75 -20.10
N LYS A 227 4.20 28.82 -19.99
CA LYS A 227 4.47 29.52 -18.73
C LYS A 227 3.22 30.15 -18.13
N SER A 228 2.24 30.54 -18.95
CA SER A 228 0.95 31.12 -18.50
C SER A 228 -0.11 30.08 -18.13
N LYS A 229 -0.01 28.84 -18.64
CA LYS A 229 -1.03 27.78 -18.45
C LYS A 229 -0.79 26.92 -17.22
N ILE A 230 0.41 26.93 -16.64
CA ILE A 230 0.79 26.06 -15.53
C ILE A 230 1.19 26.94 -14.33
N SER A 231 0.34 26.99 -13.30
CA SER A 231 0.56 27.68 -12.01
C SER A 231 1.63 26.97 -11.13
N LEU A 232 2.67 26.41 -11.76
CA LEU A 232 3.77 25.76 -11.05
C LEU A 232 4.53 26.79 -10.19
N PHE A 233 4.64 28.02 -10.69
CA PHE A 233 5.47 29.06 -10.08
C PHE A 233 4.87 29.64 -8.79
N ASP A 234 3.56 29.88 -8.76
CA ASP A 234 2.90 30.42 -7.56
C ASP A 234 2.91 29.40 -6.42
N GLU A 235 2.70 28.12 -6.75
CA GLU A 235 2.77 27.03 -5.77
C GLU A 235 4.19 26.81 -5.25
N LEU A 236 5.20 26.84 -6.12
CA LEU A 236 6.61 26.75 -5.71
C LEU A 236 7.04 27.92 -4.83
N THR A 237 6.62 29.13 -5.16
CA THR A 237 6.91 30.34 -4.38
C THR A 237 6.22 30.30 -3.01
N ALA A 238 4.99 29.79 -2.95
CA ALA A 238 4.27 29.57 -1.70
C ALA A 238 4.94 28.49 -0.82
N ILE A 239 5.57 27.49 -1.42
CA ILE A 239 6.32 26.44 -0.71
C ILE A 239 7.65 27.00 -0.18
N TYR A 240 8.40 27.75 -0.99
CA TYR A 240 9.70 28.35 -0.62
C TYR A 240 9.65 29.20 0.65
N ASN A 241 8.54 29.89 0.88
CA ASN A 241 8.32 30.76 2.04
C ASN A 241 8.08 30.01 3.37
N ILE A 242 8.00 28.67 3.35
CA ILE A 242 7.74 27.87 4.57
C ILE A 242 9.03 27.77 5.42
N LYS A 243 8.95 28.29 6.65
CA LYS A 243 10.07 28.28 7.61
C LYS A 243 10.26 26.94 8.33
N ASN A 244 9.20 26.15 8.51
CA ASN A 244 9.27 24.85 9.18
C ASN A 244 9.70 23.76 8.19
N ASN A 245 10.87 23.14 8.43
CA ASN A 245 11.45 22.12 7.54
C ASN A 245 10.55 20.89 7.32
N GLU A 246 9.84 20.43 8.34
CA GLU A 246 8.95 19.25 8.21
C GLU A 246 7.72 19.59 7.38
N THR A 247 7.14 20.78 7.58
CA THR A 247 6.01 21.29 6.79
C THR A 247 6.43 21.60 5.35
N TYR A 248 7.63 22.13 5.16
CA TYR A 248 8.22 22.46 3.87
C TYR A 248 8.38 21.20 3.02
N GLN A 249 9.01 20.18 3.58
CA GLN A 249 9.18 18.88 2.92
C GLN A 249 7.85 18.24 2.56
N LYS A 250 6.85 18.30 3.45
CA LYS A 250 5.51 17.75 3.18
C LYS A 250 4.84 18.46 2.00
N LYS A 251 4.81 19.79 2.01
CA LYS A 251 4.20 20.58 0.93
C LYS A 251 4.93 20.41 -0.40
N PHE A 252 6.26 20.28 -0.35
CA PHE A 252 7.09 20.00 -1.52
C PHE A 252 6.77 18.63 -2.14
N ILE A 253 6.60 17.59 -1.32
CA ILE A 253 6.20 16.26 -1.81
C ILE A 253 4.78 16.28 -2.36
N GLU A 254 3.83 16.94 -1.69
CA GLU A 254 2.46 17.12 -2.19
C GLU A 254 2.45 17.84 -3.54
N PHE A 255 3.28 18.86 -3.71
CA PHE A 255 3.45 19.56 -4.98
C PHE A 255 4.02 18.65 -6.08
N LEU A 256 5.04 17.84 -5.79
CA LEU A 256 5.56 16.88 -6.76
C LEU A 256 4.51 15.85 -7.18
N CYS A 257 3.70 15.35 -6.24
CA CYS A 257 2.59 14.43 -6.55
C CYS A 257 1.55 15.09 -7.46
N ASN A 258 1.08 16.29 -7.09
CA ASN A 258 0.05 17.01 -7.85
C ASN A 258 0.56 17.44 -9.23
N SER A 259 1.81 17.87 -9.32
CA SER A 259 2.46 18.21 -10.58
C SER A 259 2.56 16.99 -11.49
N PHE A 260 2.96 15.83 -10.97
CA PHE A 260 3.07 14.59 -11.76
C PHE A 260 1.73 14.16 -12.38
N ASP A 261 0.64 14.23 -11.61
CA ASP A 261 -0.69 13.89 -12.12
C ASP A 261 -1.23 14.92 -13.14
N ASN A 262 -0.78 16.17 -13.06
CA ASN A 262 -1.06 17.18 -14.07
C ASN A 262 -0.18 17.00 -15.33
N PHE A 263 1.08 16.59 -15.19
CA PHE A 263 1.98 16.34 -16.32
C PHE A 263 1.58 15.11 -17.13
N LYS A 264 1.00 14.06 -16.52
CA LYS A 264 0.39 12.93 -17.25
C LYS A 264 -0.71 13.34 -18.25
N LYS A 265 -1.33 14.51 -18.07
CA LYS A 265 -2.40 14.99 -18.97
C LYS A 265 -1.85 15.68 -20.22
N PHE A 266 -0.56 16.02 -20.22
CA PHE A 266 0.13 16.55 -21.38
C PHE A 266 1.02 15.42 -21.90
N ASP A 267 0.90 15.02 -23.16
CA ASP A 267 1.67 13.91 -23.78
C ASP A 267 3.20 14.17 -23.89
N ASN A 268 3.77 14.98 -22.99
CA ASN A 268 5.18 15.34 -22.95
C ASN A 268 5.89 14.62 -21.78
N GLU A 269 5.94 13.29 -21.86
CA GLU A 269 6.60 12.40 -20.89
C GLU A 269 8.13 12.64 -20.81
N ASP A 270 8.75 13.09 -21.91
CA ASP A 270 10.20 13.32 -22.02
C ASP A 270 10.70 14.53 -21.21
N ILE A 271 9.85 15.55 -21.05
CA ILE A 271 10.24 16.81 -20.40
C ILE A 271 10.43 16.59 -18.89
N PHE A 272 9.53 15.83 -18.26
CA PHE A 272 9.64 15.50 -16.84
C PHE A 272 10.79 14.51 -16.58
N SER A 273 11.03 13.59 -17.54
CA SER A 273 12.18 12.69 -17.55
C SER A 273 13.51 13.42 -17.44
N PHE A 274 13.65 14.45 -18.26
CA PHE A 274 14.82 15.29 -18.33
C PHE A 274 15.07 16.11 -17.05
N TYR A 275 14.01 16.62 -16.40
CA TYR A 275 14.13 17.45 -15.19
C TYR A 275 14.62 16.69 -13.95
N VAL A 276 14.23 15.43 -13.78
CA VAL A 276 14.57 14.65 -12.58
C VAL A 276 15.97 14.03 -12.68
N HIS A 277 16.40 13.63 -13.88
CA HIS A 277 17.71 13.00 -14.06
C HIS A 277 18.89 13.97 -13.78
N TYR A 278 18.77 15.24 -14.19
CA TYR A 278 19.84 16.25 -14.06
C TYR A 278 19.93 16.91 -12.67
N SER A 279 18.96 16.64 -11.80
CA SER A 279 18.86 17.24 -10.46
C SER A 279 19.31 16.29 -9.33
N LEU A 280 19.65 15.05 -9.68
CA LEU A 280 20.13 14.00 -8.77
C LEU A 280 21.63 13.67 -8.91
N GLU A 281 22.35 14.37 -9.81
CA GLU A 281 23.82 14.48 -9.85
C GLU A 281 24.31 15.70 -9.03
#